data_AF-A0A175WF78-F1
#
_entry.id   AF-A0A175WF78-F1
#
_cell.length_a   1.000
_cell.length_b   1.000
_cell.length_c   1.000
_cell.angle_alpha   90.00
_cell.angle_beta   90.00
_cell.angle_gamma   90.00
#
_symmetry.space_group_name_H-M   'P 1'
#
loop_
_entity.id
_entity.type
_entity.pdbx_description
1 polymer ?
#
loop_
_entity_poly.entity_id
_entity_poly.type
_entity_poly.pdbx_seq_one_letter_code
_entity_poly.pdbx_strand_id
1 'polypeptide(L)'
;MTGKGMKSLSEAFRGLSLRAQPCRTLPVRQAPLVCRRSMATEAPLPNITRSVTEAWEPITSVPITIHSFPSLEPRSLESWSTKHLHLPLRRDILHLAVVYEGDKTRQGTASSKTRWEVAGSHRKMGPQKGTGRARRGSRQSPLMRGGGKSFGPKPRDFSTRLNRKVYDLAWRTALSYRYRRGELIVTEDGLELPLPDDFLQLAEAGALGRELEDSFVRKYVGELMTALQWDKNNGRTTFITGDRRPNLFTGMEIAGENGRALELAEVDVKDLLETGRIVIERNALREMIKMHQSDLVTRIGLRPAKKGPSLGQVLVP
;
A
#
# COMPACT_ATOMS: atom_id res chain seq x y z
N MET A 1 -49.22 -9.71 -41.25
CA MET A 1 -48.87 -9.84 -39.82
C MET A 1 -47.60 -9.03 -39.56
N THR A 2 -47.73 -7.95 -38.80
CA THR A 2 -46.65 -7.02 -38.42
C THR A 2 -45.95 -7.54 -37.15
N GLY A 3 -44.69 -8.00 -37.29
CA GLY A 3 -43.84 -8.37 -36.16
C GLY A 3 -43.01 -7.17 -35.69
N LYS A 4 -43.27 -6.69 -34.47
CA LYS A 4 -42.55 -5.56 -33.84
C LYS A 4 -41.09 -5.93 -33.55
N GLY A 5 -40.18 -5.10 -34.04
CA GLY A 5 -38.73 -5.24 -33.86
C GLY A 5 -38.28 -5.17 -32.40
N MET A 6 -37.21 -5.93 -32.12
CA MET A 6 -36.57 -6.07 -30.82
C MET A 6 -35.94 -4.72 -30.41
N LYS A 7 -36.54 -4.08 -29.41
CA LYS A 7 -36.06 -2.83 -28.80
C LYS A 7 -34.73 -3.07 -28.09
N SER A 8 -33.78 -2.16 -28.31
CA SER A 8 -32.40 -2.25 -27.85
C SER A 8 -32.28 -2.34 -26.32
N LEU A 9 -31.23 -3.00 -25.83
CA LEU A 9 -30.89 -3.13 -24.39
C LEU A 9 -30.88 -1.79 -23.64
N SER A 10 -30.52 -0.69 -24.32
CA SER A 10 -30.59 0.67 -23.77
C SER A 10 -32.01 1.11 -23.36
N GLU A 11 -33.06 0.67 -24.06
CA GLU A 11 -34.45 0.92 -23.65
C GLU A 11 -34.83 0.04 -22.45
N ALA A 12 -34.38 -1.22 -22.40
CA ALA A 12 -34.63 -2.12 -21.28
C ALA A 12 -34.01 -1.60 -19.97
N PHE A 13 -32.78 -1.07 -20.01
CA PHE A 13 -32.14 -0.46 -18.84
C PHE A 13 -32.74 0.88 -18.43
N ARG A 14 -33.46 1.57 -19.31
CA ARG A 14 -34.16 2.82 -18.96
C ARG A 14 -35.31 2.55 -17.97
N GLY A 15 -35.89 1.35 -17.97
CA GLY A 15 -36.91 0.93 -16.99
C GLY A 15 -36.36 0.51 -15.62
N LEU A 16 -35.12 0.01 -15.57
CA LEU A 16 -34.48 -0.46 -14.33
C LEU A 16 -33.65 0.62 -13.62
N SER A 17 -33.50 1.80 -14.23
CA SER A 17 -32.96 2.96 -13.53
C SER A 17 -33.97 3.42 -12.49
N LEU A 18 -33.88 2.83 -11.29
CA LEU A 18 -34.36 3.37 -10.02
C LEU A 18 -33.60 4.67 -9.73
N ARG A 19 -33.71 5.65 -10.63
CA ARG A 19 -33.54 7.04 -10.26
C ARG A 19 -34.66 7.27 -9.26
N ALA A 20 -34.28 7.46 -8.01
CA ALA A 20 -35.09 8.14 -7.02
C ALA A 20 -35.52 9.47 -7.64
N GLN A 21 -36.62 9.44 -8.41
CA GLN A 21 -37.34 10.65 -8.69
C GLN A 21 -37.84 11.08 -7.31
N PRO A 22 -37.49 12.29 -6.84
CA PRO A 22 -38.12 12.82 -5.64
C PRO A 22 -39.62 12.67 -5.89
N CYS A 23 -40.30 12.02 -4.95
CA CYS A 23 -41.70 11.63 -5.04
C CYS A 23 -42.44 12.72 -5.80
N ARG A 24 -42.72 12.49 -7.09
CA ARG A 24 -43.64 13.35 -7.82
C ARG A 24 -44.90 13.20 -7.01
N THR A 25 -45.22 14.24 -6.26
CA THR A 25 -46.52 14.39 -5.63
C THR A 25 -47.49 14.14 -6.76
N LEU A 26 -48.04 12.93 -6.81
CA LEU A 26 -49.18 12.68 -7.66
C LEU A 26 -50.16 13.74 -7.21
N PRO A 27 -50.63 14.65 -8.09
CA PRO A 27 -51.67 15.57 -7.69
C PRO A 27 -52.80 14.66 -7.25
N VAL A 28 -53.04 14.63 -5.94
CA VAL A 28 -54.18 13.93 -5.37
C VAL A 28 -55.35 14.56 -6.11
N ARG A 29 -55.95 13.75 -6.99
CA ARG A 29 -57.13 14.11 -7.73
C ARG A 29 -58.13 14.48 -6.64
N GLN A 30 -58.32 15.78 -6.42
CA GLN A 30 -59.29 16.26 -5.45
C GLN A 30 -60.64 15.80 -5.98
N ALA A 31 -61.10 14.64 -5.52
CA ALA A 31 -62.50 14.29 -5.65
C ALA A 31 -63.25 15.44 -4.95
N PRO A 32 -64.24 16.06 -5.59
CA PRO A 32 -64.95 17.17 -4.99
C PRO A 32 -65.76 16.60 -3.82
N LEU A 33 -65.23 16.74 -2.62
CA LEU A 33 -66.00 16.46 -1.42
C LEU A 33 -66.94 17.64 -1.25
N VAL A 34 -68.17 17.40 -1.72
CA VAL A 34 -69.39 18.09 -1.34
C VAL A 34 -69.28 18.52 0.11
N CYS A 35 -69.51 19.81 0.34
CA CYS A 35 -69.49 20.51 1.62
C CYS A 35 -70.39 19.79 2.63
N ARG A 36 -69.87 18.75 3.29
CA ARG A 36 -70.44 18.22 4.53
C ARG A 36 -69.68 18.89 5.66
N ARG A 37 -70.38 19.83 6.29
CA ARG A 37 -70.01 20.41 7.57
C ARG A 37 -69.89 19.29 8.61
N SER A 38 -68.73 18.65 8.70
CA SER A 38 -68.36 17.94 9.91
C SER A 38 -67.76 18.98 10.85
N MET A 39 -68.53 19.40 11.84
CA MET A 39 -68.08 20.17 13.01
C MET A 39 -67.21 19.29 13.93
N ALA A 40 -66.31 18.50 13.36
CA ALA A 40 -65.32 17.74 14.11
C ALA A 40 -64.09 18.63 14.18
N THR A 41 -63.88 19.25 15.34
CA THR A 41 -62.63 19.93 15.68
C THR A 41 -61.48 18.95 15.46
N GLU A 42 -60.73 19.08 14.37
CA GLU A 42 -59.50 18.32 14.19
C GLU A 42 -58.58 18.71 15.35
N ALA A 43 -58.43 17.82 16.33
CA ALA A 43 -57.46 18.01 17.38
C ALA A 43 -56.09 18.09 16.72
N PRO A 44 -55.29 19.16 16.96
CA PRO A 44 -53.95 19.23 16.41
C PRO A 44 -53.19 18.02 16.94
N LEU A 45 -52.79 17.12 16.05
CA LEU A 45 -51.86 16.06 16.42
C LEU A 45 -50.65 16.77 17.03
N PRO A 46 -50.28 16.48 18.29
CA PRO A 46 -49.15 17.14 18.89
C PRO A 46 -47.94 16.88 18.00
N ASN A 47 -47.13 17.92 17.77
CA ASN A 47 -45.85 17.84 17.07
C ASN A 47 -44.86 16.99 17.88
N ILE A 48 -45.21 15.74 18.21
CA ILE A 48 -44.36 14.76 18.91
C ILE A 48 -43.24 14.31 17.96
N THR A 49 -43.47 14.35 16.65
CA THR A 49 -42.48 14.03 15.63
C THR A 49 -41.70 15.26 15.16
N ARG A 50 -41.06 15.97 16.08
CA ARG A 50 -39.69 16.41 15.77
C ARG A 50 -38.80 15.26 16.22
N SER A 51 -38.77 14.17 15.43
CA SER A 51 -37.63 13.26 15.52
C SER A 51 -36.40 14.15 15.41
N VAL A 52 -35.55 14.15 16.43
CA VAL A 52 -34.25 14.80 16.39
C VAL A 52 -33.49 14.08 15.28
N THR A 53 -33.68 14.54 14.04
CA THR A 53 -32.92 14.09 12.88
C THR A 53 -31.58 14.81 12.96
N GLU A 54 -30.82 14.56 14.02
CA GLU A 54 -29.39 14.80 13.95
C GLU A 54 -28.87 13.85 12.87
N ALA A 55 -28.57 14.41 11.70
CA ALA A 55 -27.96 13.67 10.63
C ALA A 55 -26.61 13.17 11.15
N TRP A 56 -26.38 11.86 11.07
CA TRP A 56 -25.09 11.28 11.43
C TRP A 56 -24.00 11.92 10.56
N GLU A 57 -22.98 12.54 11.17
CA GLU A 57 -21.85 13.16 10.46
C GLU A 57 -20.55 12.34 10.54
N PRO A 58 -19.89 12.04 9.39
CA PRO A 58 -18.65 11.28 9.39
C PRO A 58 -17.47 11.97 10.01
N ILE A 59 -16.69 11.18 10.75
CA ILE A 59 -15.32 11.51 11.09
C ILE A 59 -14.55 11.71 9.78
N THR A 60 -14.26 12.98 9.49
CA THR A 60 -13.56 13.40 8.27
C THR A 60 -12.04 13.49 8.47
N SER A 61 -11.60 13.66 9.72
CA SER A 61 -10.21 13.81 10.12
C SER A 61 -9.87 13.03 11.39
N VAL A 62 -8.58 12.81 11.58
CA VAL A 62 -7.99 11.89 12.54
C VAL A 62 -6.70 12.51 13.10
N PRO A 63 -6.51 12.54 14.43
CA PRO A 63 -5.34 13.14 15.04
C PRO A 63 -4.11 12.23 15.02
N ILE A 64 -2.93 12.83 14.89
CA ILE A 64 -1.61 12.19 14.96
C ILE A 64 -0.71 13.04 15.84
N THR A 65 -0.07 12.40 16.82
CA THR A 65 0.98 13.01 17.65
C THR A 65 2.33 12.88 16.95
N ILE A 66 3.04 14.00 16.87
CA ILE A 66 4.44 14.02 16.43
C ILE A 66 5.31 13.95 17.67
N HIS A 67 6.20 12.98 17.71
CA HIS A 67 7.09 12.72 18.84
C HIS A 67 8.50 13.24 18.58
N SER A 68 9.22 13.61 19.64
CA SER A 68 10.68 13.75 19.57
C SER A 68 11.35 12.38 19.57
N PHE A 69 12.54 12.28 18.99
CA PHE A 69 13.37 11.07 19.07
C PHE A 69 14.71 11.44 19.69
N PRO A 70 15.22 10.69 20.69
CA PRO A 70 14.80 9.35 21.14
C PRO A 70 13.78 9.32 22.29
N SER A 71 13.49 10.46 22.92
CA SER A 71 12.69 10.52 24.16
C SER A 71 11.20 10.20 24.01
N LEU A 72 10.66 10.23 22.77
CA LEU A 72 9.24 10.02 22.44
C LEU A 72 8.26 11.02 23.07
N GLU A 73 8.73 12.21 23.46
CA GLU A 73 7.86 13.26 23.99
C GLU A 73 6.96 13.83 22.88
N PRO A 74 5.65 14.05 23.13
CA PRO A 74 4.76 14.64 22.15
C PRO A 74 5.13 16.12 21.94
N ARG A 75 5.55 16.47 20.71
CA ARG A 75 5.92 17.82 20.30
C ARG A 75 4.73 18.62 19.77
N SER A 76 3.95 18.02 18.87
CA SER A 76 2.81 18.68 18.24
C SER A 76 1.73 17.68 17.86
N LEU A 77 0.51 18.19 17.64
CA LEU A 77 -0.66 17.40 17.25
C LEU A 77 -1.12 17.84 15.87
N GLU A 78 -1.25 16.91 14.92
CA GLU A 78 -1.74 17.17 13.57
C GLU A 78 -3.06 16.46 13.26
N SER A 79 -3.95 17.14 12.54
CA SER A 79 -5.20 16.61 11.99
C SER A 79 -5.02 16.16 10.55
N TRP A 80 -5.19 14.87 10.32
CA TRP A 80 -5.07 14.22 9.00
C TRP A 80 -6.42 13.74 8.50
N SER A 81 -6.65 13.71 7.19
CA SER A 81 -7.92 13.18 6.67
C SER A 81 -8.07 11.66 6.90
N THR A 82 -9.28 11.21 7.23
CA THR A 82 -9.67 9.79 7.31
C THR A 82 -9.28 9.01 6.03
N LYS A 83 -9.30 9.69 4.87
CA LYS A 83 -8.92 9.09 3.58
C LYS A 83 -7.43 8.77 3.47
N HIS A 84 -6.57 9.39 4.28
CA HIS A 84 -5.13 9.15 4.29
C HIS A 84 -4.75 8.03 5.26
N LEU A 85 -5.21 8.12 6.51
CA LEU A 85 -4.66 7.31 7.61
C LEU A 85 -5.72 6.55 8.43
N HIS A 86 -6.97 6.48 7.97
CA HIS A 86 -8.02 5.73 8.68
C HIS A 86 -8.98 4.97 7.75
N LEU A 87 -8.45 4.43 6.66
CA LEU A 87 -9.19 3.52 5.77
C LEU A 87 -9.44 2.16 6.43
N PRO A 88 -10.56 1.47 6.12
CA PRO A 88 -10.76 0.09 6.53
C PRO A 88 -9.73 -0.83 5.91
N LEU A 89 -9.35 -1.90 6.63
CA LEU A 89 -8.41 -2.91 6.14
C LEU A 89 -8.98 -3.61 4.90
N ARG A 90 -8.25 -3.51 3.78
CA ARG A 90 -8.56 -4.15 2.50
C ARG A 90 -7.47 -5.13 2.09
N ARG A 91 -7.62 -6.39 2.51
CA ARG A 91 -6.64 -7.46 2.30
C ARG A 91 -6.44 -7.78 0.81
N ASP A 92 -7.50 -7.67 0.03
CA ASP A 92 -7.52 -7.81 -1.43
C ASP A 92 -6.53 -6.86 -2.11
N ILE A 93 -6.58 -5.57 -1.76
CA ILE A 93 -5.72 -4.55 -2.34
C ILE A 93 -4.27 -4.70 -1.88
N LEU A 94 -4.06 -4.96 -0.59
CA LEU A 94 -2.71 -5.18 -0.06
C LEU A 94 -2.04 -6.39 -0.71
N HIS A 95 -2.76 -7.49 -0.89
CA HIS A 95 -2.25 -8.67 -1.59
C HIS A 95 -1.88 -8.36 -3.04
N LEU A 96 -2.70 -7.61 -3.78
CA LEU A 96 -2.38 -7.20 -5.15
C LEU A 96 -1.09 -6.36 -5.22
N ALA A 97 -0.89 -5.43 -4.27
CA ALA A 97 0.32 -4.61 -4.22
C ALA A 97 1.56 -5.45 -3.91
N VAL A 98 1.50 -6.33 -2.91
CA VAL A 98 2.63 -7.20 -2.53
C VAL A 98 3.00 -8.17 -3.64
N VAL A 99 2.02 -8.75 -4.34
CA VAL A 99 2.29 -9.62 -5.51
C VAL A 99 2.93 -8.80 -6.65
N TYR A 100 2.41 -7.60 -6.92
CA TYR A 100 2.96 -6.70 -7.92
C TYR A 100 4.44 -6.34 -7.65
N GLU A 101 4.76 -5.97 -6.40
CA GLU A 101 6.14 -5.70 -5.94
C GLU A 101 7.03 -6.95 -6.04
N GLY A 102 6.52 -8.09 -5.55
CA GLY A 102 7.23 -9.37 -5.56
C GLY A 102 7.47 -9.97 -6.95
N ASP A 103 6.65 -9.63 -7.93
CA ASP A 103 6.86 -10.01 -9.33
C ASP A 103 7.88 -9.09 -10.03
N LYS A 104 7.88 -7.79 -9.69
CA LYS A 104 8.83 -6.78 -10.22
C LYS A 104 10.27 -7.01 -9.74
N THR A 105 10.47 -7.53 -8.53
CA THR A 105 11.80 -7.81 -7.97
C THR A 105 12.51 -9.01 -8.62
N ARG A 106 11.80 -9.84 -9.41
CA ARG A 106 12.39 -11.03 -10.04
C ARG A 106 13.20 -10.67 -11.27
N GLN A 107 14.44 -11.15 -11.33
CA GLN A 107 15.33 -10.93 -12.49
C GLN A 107 14.97 -11.78 -13.72
N GLY A 108 14.42 -12.97 -13.51
CA GLY A 108 14.00 -13.86 -14.61
C GLY A 108 15.13 -14.33 -15.55
N THR A 109 16.34 -14.53 -15.06
CA THR A 109 17.54 -14.92 -15.85
C THR A 109 17.65 -16.42 -16.16
N ALA A 110 16.72 -17.24 -15.65
CA ALA A 110 16.75 -18.69 -15.82
C ALA A 110 16.66 -19.08 -17.31
N SER A 111 17.67 -19.80 -17.80
CA SER A 111 17.74 -20.23 -19.20
C SER A 111 18.18 -21.68 -19.32
N SER A 112 17.34 -22.51 -19.91
CA SER A 112 17.67 -23.86 -20.37
C SER A 112 17.94 -23.88 -21.87
N LYS A 113 18.96 -24.63 -22.28
CA LYS A 113 19.31 -24.76 -23.70
C LYS A 113 18.24 -25.55 -24.45
N THR A 114 17.68 -24.95 -25.50
CA THR A 114 16.86 -25.71 -26.46
C THR A 114 17.75 -26.64 -27.28
N ARG A 115 17.17 -27.59 -28.02
CA ARG A 115 17.93 -28.47 -28.91
C ARG A 115 18.76 -27.72 -29.98
N TRP A 116 18.39 -26.47 -30.28
CA TRP A 116 19.10 -25.62 -31.25
C TRP A 116 20.30 -24.89 -30.62
N GLU A 117 20.29 -24.71 -29.30
CA GLU A 117 21.36 -24.03 -28.55
C GLU A 117 22.38 -25.01 -27.95
N VAL A 118 22.01 -26.29 -27.82
CA VAL A 118 22.94 -27.33 -27.37
C VAL A 118 23.98 -27.58 -28.46
N ALA A 119 25.26 -27.54 -28.09
CA ALA A 119 26.34 -27.91 -29.00
C ALA A 119 26.23 -29.39 -29.40
N GLY A 120 26.14 -29.65 -30.71
CA GLY A 120 26.06 -31.01 -31.24
C GLY A 120 25.79 -31.03 -32.73
N SER A 121 25.97 -32.20 -33.35
CA SER A 121 25.68 -32.36 -34.77
C SER A 121 24.17 -32.37 -35.04
N HIS A 122 23.74 -31.52 -35.98
CA HIS A 122 22.39 -31.54 -36.56
C HIS A 122 22.19 -32.72 -37.54
N ARG A 123 23.27 -33.40 -37.93
CA ARG A 123 23.19 -34.60 -38.76
C ARG A 123 22.51 -35.73 -37.98
N LYS A 124 21.67 -36.48 -38.68
CA LYS A 124 21.11 -37.74 -38.18
C LYS A 124 22.26 -38.68 -37.80
N MET A 125 22.24 -39.24 -36.58
CA MET A 125 23.37 -40.03 -36.07
C MET A 125 23.55 -41.40 -36.73
N GLY A 126 22.51 -41.92 -37.40
CA GLY A 126 22.56 -43.22 -38.06
C GLY A 126 21.43 -43.36 -39.09
N PRO A 127 21.45 -44.42 -39.90
CA PRO A 127 20.41 -44.66 -40.90
C PRO A 127 19.05 -44.88 -40.25
N GLN A 128 17.98 -44.69 -41.01
CA GLN A 128 16.60 -44.77 -40.51
C GLN A 128 16.17 -46.20 -40.11
N LYS A 129 16.81 -47.22 -40.70
CA LYS A 129 16.56 -48.66 -40.49
C LYS A 129 17.86 -49.45 -40.65
N GLY A 130 17.85 -50.73 -40.27
CA GLY A 130 18.96 -51.67 -40.48
C GLY A 130 20.00 -51.74 -39.35
N THR A 131 19.89 -50.94 -38.29
CA THR A 131 20.85 -50.94 -37.16
C THR A 131 20.46 -51.85 -35.99
N GLY A 132 19.25 -52.44 -36.00
CA GLY A 132 18.70 -53.18 -34.85
C GLY A 132 18.44 -52.32 -33.61
N ARG A 133 18.62 -51.00 -33.67
CA ARG A 133 18.42 -50.05 -32.55
C ARG A 133 17.16 -49.20 -32.78
N ALA A 134 16.66 -48.59 -31.70
CA ALA A 134 15.56 -47.62 -31.78
C ALA A 134 15.89 -46.46 -32.73
N ARG A 135 14.87 -45.96 -33.47
CA ARG A 135 15.02 -44.83 -34.42
C ARG A 135 15.55 -43.60 -33.70
N ARG A 136 16.49 -42.89 -34.34
CA ARG A 136 17.13 -41.69 -33.77
C ARG A 136 17.14 -40.51 -34.72
N GLY A 137 16.98 -39.32 -34.13
CA GLY A 137 17.14 -38.02 -34.79
C GLY A 137 18.57 -37.49 -34.67
N SER A 138 18.69 -36.17 -34.49
CA SER A 138 19.98 -35.51 -34.20
C SER A 138 20.45 -35.75 -32.76
N ARG A 139 21.74 -35.53 -32.50
CA ARG A 139 22.36 -35.72 -31.18
C ARG A 139 21.77 -34.80 -30.10
N GLN A 140 21.31 -33.61 -30.49
CA GLN A 140 20.75 -32.61 -29.58
C GLN A 140 19.30 -32.90 -29.14
N SER A 141 18.72 -34.03 -29.57
CA SER A 141 17.34 -34.38 -29.23
C SER A 141 17.14 -34.42 -27.70
N PRO A 142 16.05 -33.85 -27.16
CA PRO A 142 15.77 -33.88 -25.73
C PRO A 142 15.55 -35.28 -25.16
N LEU A 143 15.27 -36.28 -26.02
CA LEU A 143 15.17 -37.69 -25.63
C LEU A 143 16.54 -38.31 -25.33
N MET A 144 17.64 -37.63 -25.69
CA MET A 144 18.99 -38.11 -25.47
C MET A 144 19.63 -37.49 -24.24
N ARG A 145 20.47 -38.28 -23.55
CA ARG A 145 21.37 -37.76 -22.53
C ARG A 145 22.28 -36.70 -23.15
N GLY A 146 22.33 -35.51 -22.54
CA GLY A 146 23.07 -34.35 -23.05
C GLY A 146 22.41 -33.61 -24.21
N GLY A 147 21.17 -33.95 -24.58
CA GLY A 147 20.37 -33.16 -25.52
C GLY A 147 19.81 -31.88 -24.91
N GLY A 148 19.08 -31.10 -25.71
CA GLY A 148 18.37 -29.91 -25.22
C GLY A 148 17.24 -30.24 -24.26
N LYS A 149 16.72 -29.25 -23.52
CA LYS A 149 15.58 -29.44 -22.62
C LYS A 149 14.28 -28.99 -23.30
N SER A 150 13.30 -29.88 -23.41
CA SER A 150 11.95 -29.52 -23.86
C SER A 150 11.25 -28.68 -22.78
N PHE A 151 10.64 -27.55 -23.18
CA PHE A 151 9.91 -26.65 -22.28
C PHE A 151 10.70 -26.18 -21.05
N GLY A 152 12.03 -26.10 -21.16
CA GLY A 152 12.84 -25.52 -20.10
C GLY A 152 12.58 -24.02 -19.92
N PRO A 153 12.92 -23.44 -18.75
CA PRO A 153 12.79 -22.00 -18.51
C PRO A 153 13.57 -21.19 -19.55
N LYS A 154 13.00 -20.05 -19.92
CA LYS A 154 13.64 -19.05 -20.76
C LYS A 154 13.62 -17.69 -20.06
N PRO A 155 14.64 -16.85 -20.31
CA PRO A 155 14.64 -15.50 -19.77
C PRO A 155 13.38 -14.75 -20.17
N ARG A 156 12.70 -14.15 -19.19
CA ARG A 156 11.46 -13.39 -19.40
C ARG A 156 11.28 -12.37 -18.29
N ASP A 157 10.52 -11.33 -18.60
CA ASP A 157 10.03 -10.38 -17.60
C ASP A 157 8.85 -11.01 -16.84
N PHE A 158 8.90 -10.89 -15.50
CA PHE A 158 7.84 -11.36 -14.60
C PHE A 158 6.91 -10.23 -14.16
N SER A 159 7.22 -8.98 -14.49
CA SER A 159 6.45 -7.82 -14.04
C SER A 159 4.97 -7.95 -14.41
N THR A 160 4.10 -7.78 -13.42
CA THR A 160 2.64 -7.76 -13.61
C THR A 160 2.13 -6.32 -13.66
N ARG A 161 0.97 -6.10 -14.29
CA ARG A 161 0.37 -4.76 -14.38
C ARG A 161 -0.61 -4.55 -13.24
N LEU A 162 -0.44 -3.46 -12.50
CA LEU A 162 -1.37 -2.99 -11.47
C LEU A 162 -1.78 -1.54 -11.75
N ASN A 163 -3.06 -1.23 -11.61
CA ASN A 163 -3.55 0.13 -11.79
C ASN A 163 -2.97 1.04 -10.71
N ARG A 164 -2.39 2.19 -11.11
CA ARG A 164 -1.78 3.15 -10.18
C ARG A 164 -2.69 3.56 -9.01
N LYS A 165 -3.98 3.80 -9.28
CA LYS A 165 -4.96 4.16 -8.23
C LYS A 165 -5.18 3.05 -7.21
N VAL A 166 -5.06 1.79 -7.62
CA VAL A 166 -5.19 0.63 -6.71
C VAL A 166 -3.93 0.52 -5.86
N TYR A 167 -2.76 0.71 -6.46
CA TYR A 167 -1.47 0.74 -5.74
C TYR A 167 -1.42 1.87 -4.70
N ASP A 168 -1.78 3.09 -5.09
CA ASP A 168 -1.84 4.24 -4.16
C ASP A 168 -2.87 4.05 -3.02
N LEU A 169 -3.97 3.34 -3.30
CA LEU A 169 -4.92 2.94 -2.27
C LEU A 169 -4.32 1.87 -1.33
N ALA A 170 -3.46 0.97 -1.84
CA ALA A 170 -2.77 -0.04 -1.02
C ALA A 170 -1.84 0.63 0.00
N TRP A 171 -1.04 1.60 -0.44
CA TRP A 171 -0.17 2.41 0.43
C TRP A 171 -0.94 3.04 1.60
N ARG A 172 -2.01 3.80 1.30
CA ARG A 172 -2.83 4.42 2.35
C ARG A 172 -3.54 3.38 3.23
N THR A 173 -3.94 2.24 2.67
CA THR A 173 -4.54 1.14 3.45
C THR A 173 -3.53 0.53 4.42
N ALA A 174 -2.28 0.32 4.00
CA ALA A 174 -1.20 -0.19 4.85
C ALA A 174 -0.87 0.77 6.00
N LEU A 175 -0.74 2.07 5.69
CA LEU A 175 -0.53 3.09 6.74
C LEU A 175 -1.73 3.19 7.68
N SER A 176 -2.95 3.15 7.16
CA SER A 176 -4.17 3.15 7.97
C SER A 176 -4.25 1.94 8.89
N TYR A 177 -3.80 0.78 8.41
CA TYR A 177 -3.72 -0.45 9.22
C TYR A 177 -2.75 -0.28 10.39
N ARG A 178 -1.54 0.26 10.15
CA ARG A 178 -0.56 0.55 11.21
C ARG A 178 -1.05 1.60 12.19
N TYR A 179 -1.64 2.68 11.68
CA TYR A 179 -2.24 3.73 12.50
C TYR A 179 -3.32 3.16 13.44
N ARG A 180 -4.27 2.37 12.92
CA ARG A 180 -5.35 1.77 13.73
C ARG A 180 -4.87 0.83 14.83
N ARG A 181 -3.68 0.23 14.67
CA ARG A 181 -3.06 -0.65 15.66
C ARG A 181 -2.14 0.10 16.64
N GLY A 182 -1.93 1.40 16.47
CA GLY A 182 -0.95 2.16 17.23
C GLY A 182 0.51 1.78 16.91
N GLU A 183 0.74 1.18 15.74
CA GLU A 183 2.06 0.72 15.28
C GLU A 183 2.77 1.75 14.38
N LEU A 184 2.06 2.80 13.97
CA LEU A 184 2.60 3.93 13.23
C LEU A 184 2.99 5.03 14.20
N ILE A 185 4.29 5.28 14.32
CA ILE A 185 4.86 6.32 15.17
C ILE A 185 5.41 7.40 14.24
N VAL A 186 4.97 8.65 14.45
CA VAL A 186 5.42 9.79 13.66
C VAL A 186 6.35 10.62 14.50
N THR A 187 7.56 10.82 13.99
CA THR A 187 8.62 11.60 14.65
C THR A 187 8.74 12.96 14.00
N GLU A 188 9.28 13.94 14.72
CA GLU A 188 9.79 15.17 14.12
C GLU A 188 10.82 14.90 13.00
N ASP A 189 11.07 15.93 12.21
CA ASP A 189 12.04 15.85 11.12
C ASP A 189 13.45 15.82 11.73
N GLY A 190 14.36 14.98 11.20
CA GLY A 190 15.67 14.77 11.80
C GLY A 190 15.74 13.52 12.67
N LEU A 191 15.17 12.42 12.19
CA LEU A 191 15.24 11.10 12.83
C LEU A 191 16.66 10.54 12.72
N GLU A 192 17.56 11.02 13.56
CA GLU A 192 18.95 10.57 13.67
C GLU A 192 19.16 9.80 14.96
N LEU A 193 20.02 8.78 14.95
CA LEU A 193 20.42 8.07 16.15
C LEU A 193 21.40 8.94 16.96
N PRO A 194 21.03 9.42 18.17
CA PRO A 194 21.95 10.20 18.99
C PRO A 194 23.02 9.26 19.55
N LEU A 195 24.27 9.47 19.17
CA LEU A 195 25.41 8.77 19.76
C LEU A 195 26.04 9.68 20.82
N PRO A 196 26.61 9.14 21.91
CA PRO A 196 27.28 9.97 22.92
C PRO A 196 28.44 10.78 22.33
N ASP A 197 28.56 12.05 22.74
CA ASP A 197 29.59 12.96 22.21
C ASP A 197 31.01 12.43 22.43
N ASP A 198 31.27 11.82 23.58
CA ASP A 198 32.56 11.18 23.89
C ASP A 198 32.89 10.06 22.89
N PHE A 199 31.88 9.29 22.47
CA PHE A 199 32.06 8.23 21.48
C PHE A 199 32.37 8.81 20.11
N LEU A 200 31.66 9.88 19.70
CA LEU A 200 31.90 10.55 18.42
C LEU A 200 33.33 11.10 18.34
N GLN A 201 33.82 11.74 19.40
CA GLN A 201 35.19 12.25 19.46
C GLN A 201 36.24 11.13 19.33
N LEU A 202 36.01 9.98 19.96
CA LEU A 202 36.92 8.84 19.89
C LEU A 202 36.92 8.17 18.51
N ALA A 203 35.76 8.08 17.87
CA ALA A 203 35.60 7.56 16.51
C ALA A 203 36.27 8.50 15.48
N GLU A 204 36.07 9.82 15.61
CA GLU A 204 36.73 10.82 14.77
C GLU A 204 38.26 10.81 14.93
N ALA A 205 38.75 10.61 16.16
CA ALA A 205 40.17 10.47 16.44
C ALA A 205 40.76 9.15 15.91
N GLY A 206 39.93 8.18 15.49
CA GLY A 206 40.36 6.84 15.10
C GLY A 206 41.03 6.07 16.24
N ALA A 207 40.71 6.43 17.50
CA ALA A 207 41.30 5.82 18.69
C ALA A 207 40.72 4.42 18.97
N LEU A 208 39.52 4.16 18.46
CA LEU A 208 38.83 2.87 18.56
C LEU A 208 39.07 2.05 17.28
N GLY A 209 39.20 0.74 17.43
CA GLY A 209 39.15 -0.17 16.28
C GLY A 209 37.71 -0.32 15.77
N ARG A 210 37.52 -0.58 14.47
CA ARG A 210 36.19 -0.79 13.86
C ARG A 210 35.34 -1.82 14.60
N GLU A 211 35.95 -2.92 15.05
CA GLU A 211 35.25 -3.96 15.81
C GLU A 211 34.72 -3.45 17.16
N LEU A 212 35.48 -2.57 17.83
CA LEU A 212 35.06 -1.96 19.10
C LEU A 212 33.95 -0.95 18.87
N GLU A 213 34.05 -0.12 17.83
CA GLU A 213 33.00 0.82 17.42
C GLU A 213 31.69 0.08 17.10
N ASP A 214 31.76 -0.95 16.25
CA ASP A 214 30.61 -1.78 15.89
C ASP A 214 30.00 -2.46 17.12
N SER A 215 30.83 -2.97 18.03
CA SER A 215 30.35 -3.60 19.26
C SER A 215 29.63 -2.62 20.19
N PHE A 216 30.15 -1.39 20.30
CA PHE A 216 29.54 -0.32 21.09
C PHE A 216 28.21 0.11 20.49
N VAL A 217 28.18 0.41 19.18
CA VAL A 217 26.97 0.81 18.47
C VAL A 217 25.91 -0.28 18.53
N ARG A 218 26.29 -1.55 18.33
CA ARG A 218 25.37 -2.70 18.47
C ARG A 218 24.73 -2.75 19.84
N LYS A 219 25.52 -2.58 20.91
CA LYS A 219 25.03 -2.58 22.28
C LYS A 219 24.12 -1.39 22.57
N TYR A 220 24.55 -0.18 22.21
CA TYR A 220 23.80 1.06 22.40
C TYR A 220 22.43 1.01 21.70
N VAL A 221 22.41 0.63 20.41
CA VAL A 221 21.17 0.45 19.65
C VAL A 221 20.32 -0.66 20.26
N GLY A 222 20.92 -1.79 20.67
CA GLY A 222 20.20 -2.87 21.33
C GLY A 222 19.49 -2.43 22.62
N GLU A 223 20.17 -1.67 23.46
CA GLU A 223 19.63 -1.11 24.71
C GLU A 223 18.53 -0.09 24.43
N LEU A 224 18.75 0.84 23.49
CA LEU A 224 17.76 1.83 23.07
C LEU A 224 16.48 1.14 22.54
N MET A 225 16.64 0.18 21.63
CA MET A 225 15.51 -0.53 21.04
C MET A 225 14.76 -1.37 22.08
N THR A 226 15.48 -1.98 23.02
CA THR A 226 14.85 -2.72 24.13
C THR A 226 14.07 -1.79 25.06
N ALA A 227 14.63 -0.62 25.39
CA ALA A 227 13.97 0.38 26.23
C ALA A 227 12.68 0.92 25.59
N LEU A 228 12.68 1.12 24.28
CA LEU A 228 11.49 1.52 23.52
C LEU A 228 10.53 0.35 23.20
N GLN A 229 10.90 -0.88 23.56
CA GLN A 229 10.19 -2.12 23.18
C GLN A 229 10.12 -2.34 21.66
N TRP A 230 11.07 -1.82 20.89
CA TRP A 230 11.12 -1.83 19.41
C TRP A 230 12.03 -2.91 18.83
N ASP A 231 12.53 -3.79 19.68
CA ASP A 231 13.44 -4.87 19.40
C ASP A 231 12.80 -6.03 18.60
N LYS A 232 13.61 -7.04 18.28
CA LYS A 232 13.18 -8.21 17.52
C LYS A 232 12.03 -8.99 18.17
N ASN A 233 11.93 -9.00 19.50
CA ASN A 233 10.87 -9.71 20.21
C ASN A 233 9.49 -9.08 19.94
N ASN A 234 9.45 -7.80 19.59
CA ASN A 234 8.25 -7.04 19.27
C ASN A 234 8.01 -6.89 17.75
N GLY A 235 8.61 -7.76 16.93
CA GLY A 235 8.37 -7.81 15.48
C GLY A 235 9.32 -6.94 14.65
N ARG A 236 10.37 -6.37 15.25
CA ARG A 236 11.31 -5.43 14.61
C ARG A 236 10.66 -4.11 14.20
N THR A 237 11.50 -3.09 13.97
CA THR A 237 11.04 -1.75 13.61
C THR A 237 11.64 -1.29 12.28
N THR A 238 10.84 -0.66 11.43
CA THR A 238 11.31 0.03 10.23
C THR A 238 11.30 1.54 10.48
N PHE A 239 12.47 2.16 10.36
CA PHE A 239 12.62 3.61 10.33
C PHE A 239 12.52 4.09 8.90
N ILE A 240 11.76 5.15 8.66
CA ILE A 240 11.58 5.78 7.34
C ILE A 240 11.96 7.25 7.45
N THR A 241 12.98 7.64 6.70
CA THR A 241 13.52 9.01 6.68
C THR A 241 13.34 9.65 5.30
N GLY A 242 13.23 10.98 5.25
CA GLY A 242 13.21 11.73 4.00
C GLY A 242 14.61 11.80 3.36
N ASP A 243 15.61 12.07 4.19
CA ASP A 243 17.03 12.11 3.81
C ASP A 243 17.80 10.95 4.46
N ARG A 244 18.96 10.61 3.92
CA ARG A 244 19.85 9.60 4.50
C ARG A 244 20.47 10.10 5.82
N ARG A 245 20.34 9.32 6.88
CA ARG A 245 20.78 9.63 8.25
C ARG A 245 21.95 8.73 8.66
N PRO A 246 23.22 9.16 8.63
CA PRO A 246 24.36 8.25 8.66
C PRO A 246 24.43 7.38 9.92
N ASN A 247 24.18 7.94 11.11
CA ASN A 247 24.29 7.18 12.35
C ASN A 247 23.13 6.20 12.50
N LEU A 248 21.93 6.61 12.11
CA LEU A 248 20.76 5.73 12.09
C LEU A 248 20.97 4.55 11.14
N PHE A 249 21.39 4.81 9.89
CA PHE A 249 21.56 3.74 8.89
C PHE A 249 22.71 2.81 9.29
N THR A 250 23.86 3.35 9.66
CA THR A 250 25.02 2.55 10.13
C THR A 250 24.65 1.75 11.38
N GLY A 251 23.96 2.37 12.34
CA GLY A 251 23.50 1.69 13.56
C GLY A 251 22.52 0.55 13.28
N MET A 252 21.59 0.74 12.34
CA MET A 252 20.65 -0.30 11.93
C MET A 252 21.30 -1.38 11.06
N GLU A 253 22.34 -1.06 10.27
CA GLU A 253 23.13 -2.05 9.54
C GLU A 253 23.89 -2.98 10.52
N ILE A 254 24.51 -2.40 11.56
CA ILE A 254 25.25 -3.13 12.60
C ILE A 254 24.32 -3.96 13.50
N ALA A 255 23.15 -3.40 13.84
CA ALA A 255 22.13 -3.99 14.72
C ALA A 255 20.86 -4.43 13.98
N GLY A 256 21.02 -4.96 12.76
CA GLY A 256 19.91 -5.32 11.86
C GLY A 256 18.94 -6.38 12.37
N GLU A 257 19.26 -7.05 13.49
CA GLU A 257 18.32 -7.95 14.18
C GLU A 257 17.07 -7.20 14.68
N ASN A 258 17.23 -5.95 15.14
CA ASN A 258 16.15 -5.17 15.77
C ASN A 258 15.28 -4.44 14.74
N GLY A 259 15.78 -4.19 13.54
CA GLY A 259 15.09 -3.32 12.61
C GLY A 259 15.90 -3.00 11.37
N ARG A 260 15.40 -2.02 10.61
CA ARG A 260 16.07 -1.46 9.43
C ARG A 260 15.70 0.00 9.27
N ALA A 261 16.58 0.77 8.64
CA ALA A 261 16.30 2.12 8.17
C ALA A 261 16.15 2.10 6.65
N LEU A 262 15.16 2.82 6.13
CA LEU A 262 14.88 2.98 4.70
C LEU A 262 14.69 4.46 4.40
N GLU A 263 15.23 4.91 3.27
CA GLU A 263 14.91 6.22 2.72
C GLU A 263 13.51 6.15 2.08
N LEU A 264 12.79 7.28 2.04
CA LEU A 264 11.44 7.35 1.48
C LEU A 264 11.32 6.75 0.07
N ALA A 265 12.36 6.89 -0.76
CA ALA A 265 12.38 6.37 -2.13
C ALA A 265 12.49 4.85 -2.23
N GLU A 266 12.96 4.19 -1.17
CA GLU A 266 13.21 2.74 -1.12
C GLU A 266 12.04 1.96 -0.50
N VAL A 267 11.10 2.64 0.16
CA VAL A 267 9.98 2.00 0.84
C VAL A 267 9.01 1.39 -0.17
N ASP A 268 8.57 0.16 0.10
CA ASP A 268 7.46 -0.51 -0.60
C ASP A 268 6.26 -0.79 0.33
N VAL A 269 5.09 -1.15 -0.22
CA VAL A 269 3.91 -1.56 0.60
C VAL A 269 4.24 -2.78 1.43
N LYS A 270 5.00 -3.74 0.88
CA LYS A 270 5.52 -4.88 1.63
C LYS A 270 6.26 -4.46 2.89
N ASP A 271 7.07 -3.41 2.82
CA ASP A 271 7.89 -2.99 3.95
C ASP A 271 7.05 -2.44 5.11
N LEU A 272 5.98 -1.72 4.77
CA LEU A 272 4.98 -1.25 5.73
C LEU A 272 4.21 -2.40 6.39
N LEU A 273 4.23 -3.61 5.84
CA LEU A 273 3.48 -4.77 6.35
C LEU A 273 4.37 -5.83 7.03
N GLU A 274 5.68 -5.78 6.86
CA GLU A 274 6.59 -6.82 7.34
C GLU A 274 6.94 -6.70 8.83
N THR A 275 7.23 -5.49 9.31
CA THR A 275 7.73 -5.24 10.68
C THR A 275 6.62 -5.10 11.71
N GLY A 276 6.96 -5.04 12.99
CA GLY A 276 6.02 -4.78 14.08
C GLY A 276 5.57 -3.33 14.10
N ARG A 277 6.53 -2.39 14.10
CA ARG A 277 6.28 -0.94 14.14
C ARG A 277 6.94 -0.21 12.99
N ILE A 278 6.31 0.89 12.59
CA ILE A 278 6.82 1.80 11.57
C ILE A 278 7.05 3.16 12.22
N VAL A 279 8.29 3.64 12.22
CA VAL A 279 8.68 4.97 12.71
C VAL A 279 9.01 5.84 11.51
N ILE A 280 8.27 6.92 11.30
CA ILE A 280 8.38 7.74 10.09
C ILE A 280 8.62 9.19 10.48
N GLU A 281 9.55 9.88 9.82
CA GLU A 281 9.66 11.34 9.89
C GLU A 281 8.37 12.00 9.41
N ARG A 282 7.97 13.09 10.05
CA ARG A 282 6.79 13.87 9.69
C ARG A 282 6.80 14.29 8.22
N ASN A 283 7.93 14.79 7.70
CA ASN A 283 8.07 15.18 6.30
C ASN A 283 7.95 13.95 5.37
N ALA A 284 8.62 12.84 5.71
CA ALA A 284 8.53 11.61 4.93
C ALA A 284 7.09 11.10 4.83
N LEU A 285 6.31 11.16 5.92
CA LEU A 285 4.89 10.81 5.91
C LEU A 285 4.06 11.72 4.99
N ARG A 286 4.31 13.04 5.03
CA ARG A 286 3.66 14.02 4.13
C ARG A 286 3.97 13.75 2.67
N GLU A 287 5.23 13.52 2.35
CA GLU A 287 5.67 13.24 0.99
C GLU A 287 5.12 11.91 0.49
N MET A 288 5.17 10.85 1.29
CA MET A 288 4.60 9.53 0.97
C MET A 288 3.11 9.63 0.60
N ILE A 289 2.31 10.32 1.41
CA ILE A 289 0.87 10.52 1.12
C ILE A 289 0.69 11.38 -0.13
N LYS A 290 1.52 12.41 -0.33
CA LYS A 290 1.49 13.26 -1.53
C LYS A 290 1.80 12.46 -2.81
N MET A 291 2.67 11.46 -2.74
CA MET A 291 3.00 10.55 -3.84
C MET A 291 1.85 9.57 -4.15
N HIS A 292 1.15 9.08 -3.11
CA HIS A 292 0.14 8.02 -3.17
C HIS A 292 -1.32 8.50 -3.01
N GLN A 293 -1.70 9.56 -3.70
CA GLN A 293 -3.06 10.14 -3.66
C GLN A 293 -3.73 10.28 -5.04
N SER A 294 -3.34 9.49 -6.05
CA SER A 294 -3.85 9.67 -7.43
C SER A 294 -5.35 9.38 -7.65
N ASP A 295 -5.99 8.68 -6.72
CA ASP A 295 -7.44 8.47 -6.69
C ASP A 295 -8.19 9.64 -6.04
N LEU A 296 -7.55 10.36 -5.12
CA LEU A 296 -8.09 11.53 -4.44
C LEU A 296 -7.91 12.78 -5.29
N VAL A 297 -6.70 12.99 -5.82
CA VAL A 297 -6.30 14.16 -6.60
C VAL A 297 -6.08 13.76 -8.06
N THR A 298 -6.89 14.32 -8.94
CA THR A 298 -6.73 14.12 -10.38
C THR A 298 -5.65 15.05 -10.93
N ARG A 299 -4.61 14.51 -11.57
CA ARG A 299 -3.61 15.31 -12.32
C ARG A 299 -4.14 15.85 -13.66
N ILE A 300 -5.32 15.40 -14.08
CA ILE A 300 -5.95 15.85 -15.32
C ILE A 300 -6.47 17.27 -15.08
N GLY A 301 -6.14 18.19 -15.99
CA GLY A 301 -6.57 19.59 -15.98
C GLY A 301 -8.07 19.80 -16.25
N LEU A 302 -8.94 19.03 -15.60
CA LEU A 302 -10.37 19.32 -15.53
C LEU A 302 -10.54 20.59 -14.70
N ARG A 303 -11.33 21.55 -15.19
CA ARG A 303 -11.69 22.75 -14.42
C ARG A 303 -13.08 22.54 -13.79
N PRO A 304 -13.25 22.70 -12.47
CA PRO A 304 -12.19 22.90 -11.46
C PRO A 304 -11.46 21.59 -11.14
N ALA A 305 -10.15 21.67 -10.88
CA ALA A 305 -9.37 20.51 -10.47
C ALA A 305 -9.91 20.00 -9.12
N LYS A 306 -10.11 18.68 -9.01
CA LYS A 306 -10.51 18.06 -7.75
C LYS A 306 -9.40 18.28 -6.72
N LYS A 307 -9.61 19.23 -5.81
CA LYS A 307 -8.69 19.48 -4.68
C LYS A 307 -8.70 18.25 -3.76
N GLY A 308 -7.52 17.76 -3.41
CA GLY A 308 -7.36 16.69 -2.44
C GLY A 308 -7.68 17.17 -1.02
N PRO A 309 -7.87 16.25 -0.07
CA PRO A 309 -7.90 16.59 1.36
C PRO A 309 -6.55 17.18 1.82
N SER A 310 -6.56 17.89 2.95
CA SER A 310 -5.36 18.50 3.54
C SER A 310 -4.32 17.46 4.00
N LEU A 311 -3.03 17.82 3.84
CA LEU A 311 -1.87 16.99 4.22
C LEU A 311 -1.39 17.37 5.64
N GLY A 312 -2.18 17.01 6.65
CA GLY A 312 -1.86 17.26 8.06
C GLY A 312 -1.92 18.75 8.43
N GLN A 313 -2.96 19.17 9.16
CA GLN A 313 -3.04 20.52 9.72
C GLN A 313 -2.62 20.49 11.19
N VAL A 314 -1.66 21.32 11.59
CA VAL A 314 -1.26 21.44 13.00
C VAL A 314 -2.45 21.96 13.80
N LEU A 315 -2.90 21.19 14.78
CA LEU A 315 -3.95 21.55 15.73
C LEU A 315 -3.36 22.21 16.97
N VAL A 316 -2.28 21.65 17.49
CA VAL A 316 -1.54 22.15 18.65
C VAL A 316 -0.07 22.19 18.25
N PRO A 317 0.52 23.40 18.11
CA PRO A 317 1.91 23.57 17.70
C PRO A 317 2.91 23.21 18.79
#